data_AF-A0A2G5RDI6-F1
#
_entry.id   AF-A0A2G5RDI6-F1
#
_cell.length_a   1.000
_cell.length_b   1.000
_cell.length_c   1.000
_cell.angle_alpha   90.00
_cell.angle_beta   90.00
_cell.angle_gamma   90.00
#
_symmetry.space_group_name_H-M   'P 1'
#
loop_
_entity.id
_entity.type
_entity.pdbx_description
1 polymer ?
#
loop_
_entity_poly.entity_id
_entity_poly.type
_entity_poly.pdbx_seq_one_letter_code
_entity_poly.pdbx_strand_id
1 'polypeptide(L)'
;MSLPPIDAKFDTINDGAVRETGAALKPKHAATLIIVRTDGPKPRLLMGRRNGGHAFMPDKWVFPGGRVDRTDYDAPSASELAPEVAIRLEQDPRHPKPARLARALALAAVRETFEETGLLIAKEAPERPGAGPWRPFLAQGALPDLASLSFVARAITPPYRPRRFDARFFMAPAEALLSLDRRPDCGELDEIAWVDFEEAMALDLPNITRFVVHEVGQRLAEAGRPAPFMRFLNGKRHLTHL
;
A
#
# COMPACT_ATOMS: atom_id res chain seq x y z
N MET A 1 15.05 -6.02 16.04
CA MET A 1 14.99 -6.84 14.81
C MET A 1 15.96 -6.27 13.80
N SER A 2 16.87 -7.08 13.26
CA SER A 2 17.69 -6.68 12.11
C SER A 2 16.79 -6.47 10.90
N LEU A 3 17.10 -5.46 10.09
CA LEU A 3 16.50 -5.33 8.76
C LEU A 3 16.75 -6.65 8.00
N PRO A 4 15.76 -7.23 7.30
CA PRO A 4 16.07 -8.25 6.32
C PRO A 4 17.16 -7.68 5.38
N PRO A 5 18.19 -8.48 5.09
CA PRO A 5 19.27 -8.04 4.21
C PRO A 5 18.67 -7.54 2.90
N ILE A 6 19.21 -6.45 2.36
CA ILE A 6 18.92 -6.09 0.96
C ILE A 6 19.58 -7.18 0.15
N ASP A 7 18.78 -8.02 -0.49
CA ASP A 7 19.31 -8.97 -1.43
C ASP A 7 19.52 -8.22 -2.74
N ALA A 8 20.79 -8.17 -3.17
CA ALA A 8 21.22 -7.49 -4.38
C ALA A 8 20.60 -8.10 -5.65
N LYS A 9 20.00 -9.29 -5.57
CA LYS A 9 19.22 -9.89 -6.66
C LYS A 9 17.91 -9.16 -6.93
N PHE A 10 17.37 -8.44 -5.95
CA PHE A 10 16.10 -7.72 -6.08
C PHE A 10 16.35 -6.21 -6.05
N ASP A 11 15.59 -5.44 -6.83
CA ASP A 11 15.74 -3.99 -6.96
C ASP A 11 17.17 -3.57 -7.35
N THR A 12 17.78 -4.32 -8.27
CA THR A 12 19.12 -4.02 -8.78
C THR A 12 19.19 -2.58 -9.30
N ILE A 13 20.39 -2.02 -9.41
CA ILE A 13 20.59 -0.72 -10.10
C ILE A 13 20.04 -0.81 -11.54
N ASN A 14 20.05 -2.00 -12.16
CA ASN A 14 19.52 -2.22 -13.49
C ASN A 14 17.99 -2.47 -13.51
N ASP A 15 17.35 -2.70 -12.35
CA ASP A 15 15.90 -2.91 -12.24
C ASP A 15 15.19 -1.57 -12.43
N GLY A 16 14.96 -1.20 -13.69
CA GLY A 16 14.35 0.07 -14.06
C GLY A 16 15.33 1.23 -14.10
N ALA A 17 14.86 2.39 -14.54
CA ALA A 17 15.74 3.53 -14.79
C ALA A 17 16.41 4.05 -13.50
N VAL A 18 17.66 4.49 -13.64
CA VAL A 18 18.45 5.18 -12.61
C VAL A 18 18.71 6.58 -13.07
N ARG A 19 18.68 7.52 -12.13
CA ARG A 19 18.98 8.91 -12.42
C ARG A 19 20.45 9.17 -12.15
N GLU A 20 21.22 9.39 -13.22
CA GLU A 20 22.67 9.61 -13.15
C GLU A 20 23.04 11.04 -12.71
N THR A 21 22.20 12.05 -13.00
CA THR A 21 22.51 13.47 -12.74
C THR A 21 21.35 14.30 -12.20
N GLY A 22 21.66 15.33 -11.40
CA GLY A 22 20.74 16.34 -10.87
C GLY A 22 20.12 16.05 -9.49
N ALA A 23 19.44 17.05 -8.92
CA ALA A 23 18.86 16.95 -7.58
C ALA A 23 17.75 15.88 -7.50
N ALA A 24 17.68 15.18 -6.36
CA ALA A 24 16.68 14.14 -6.12
C ALA A 24 15.26 14.70 -6.23
N LEU A 25 14.38 14.00 -6.96
CA LEU A 25 12.98 14.43 -7.10
C LEU A 25 12.24 14.35 -5.76
N LYS A 26 11.29 15.26 -5.54
CA LYS A 26 10.42 15.20 -4.36
C LYS A 26 9.57 13.91 -4.43
N PRO A 27 9.56 13.07 -3.38
CA PRO A 27 8.69 11.90 -3.33
C PRO A 27 7.20 12.31 -3.38
N LYS A 28 6.40 11.56 -4.14
CA LYS A 28 4.94 11.69 -4.12
C LYS A 28 4.35 10.83 -3.01
N HIS A 29 3.28 11.30 -2.37
CA HIS A 29 2.55 10.50 -1.40
C HIS A 29 1.90 9.31 -2.10
N ALA A 30 2.06 8.12 -1.51
CA ALA A 30 1.49 6.88 -2.00
C ALA A 30 1.02 6.03 -0.83
N ALA A 31 0.05 5.17 -1.10
CA ALA A 31 -0.50 4.25 -0.11
C ALA A 31 -0.70 2.86 -0.73
N THR A 32 -0.46 1.84 0.07
CA THR A 32 -0.52 0.43 -0.32
C THR A 32 -1.33 -0.32 0.72
N LEU A 33 -2.19 -1.24 0.29
CA LEU A 33 -3.01 -2.05 1.19
C LEU A 33 -2.65 -3.53 1.10
N ILE A 34 -2.31 -4.10 2.25
CA ILE A 34 -2.07 -5.53 2.42
C ILE A 34 -3.35 -6.14 2.98
N ILE A 35 -4.07 -6.92 2.17
CA ILE A 35 -5.23 -7.66 2.66
C ILE A 35 -4.76 -9.04 3.14
N VAL A 36 -5.08 -9.36 4.39
CA VAL A 36 -4.71 -10.61 5.05
C VAL A 36 -5.94 -11.45 5.27
N ARG A 37 -5.88 -12.70 4.80
CA ARG A 37 -6.95 -13.69 4.94
C ARG A 37 -6.51 -14.77 5.91
N THR A 38 -7.33 -15.03 6.94
CA THR A 38 -7.02 -15.96 8.05
C THR A 38 -8.00 -17.13 8.19
N ASP A 39 -8.84 -17.36 7.20
CA ASP A 39 -9.85 -18.43 7.15
C ASP A 39 -9.29 -19.83 6.80
N GLY A 40 -7.97 -19.99 6.75
CA GLY A 40 -7.29 -21.22 6.34
C GLY A 40 -6.20 -21.65 7.32
N PRO A 41 -5.48 -22.75 7.03
CA PRO A 41 -4.46 -23.29 7.95
C PRO A 41 -3.25 -22.37 8.14
N LYS A 42 -2.97 -21.51 7.15
CA LYS A 42 -1.96 -20.45 7.20
C LYS A 42 -2.59 -19.13 6.77
N PRO A 43 -2.18 -17.99 7.36
CA PRO A 43 -2.54 -16.67 6.85
C PRO A 43 -2.02 -16.46 5.41
N ARG A 44 -2.84 -15.81 4.57
CA ARG A 44 -2.55 -15.53 3.15
C ARG A 44 -2.66 -14.04 2.86
N LEU A 45 -1.85 -13.56 1.93
CA LEU A 45 -1.80 -12.19 1.47
C LEU A 45 -2.41 -12.09 0.06
N LEU A 46 -3.20 -11.06 -0.19
CA LEU A 46 -3.58 -10.71 -1.56
C LEU A 46 -2.38 -10.04 -2.25
N MET A 47 -1.92 -10.63 -3.35
CA MET A 47 -0.86 -10.07 -4.18
C MET A 47 -1.26 -10.10 -5.65
N GLY A 48 -0.71 -9.19 -6.44
CA GLY A 48 -0.89 -9.18 -7.88
C GLY A 48 0.41 -9.04 -8.64
N ARG A 49 0.44 -9.62 -9.84
CA ARG A 49 1.56 -9.49 -10.77
C ARG A 49 1.28 -8.35 -11.73
N ARG A 50 2.19 -7.38 -11.79
CA ARG A 50 2.07 -6.22 -12.70
C ARG A 50 2.09 -6.68 -14.15
N ASN A 51 1.21 -6.10 -14.96
CA ASN A 51 1.22 -6.33 -16.40
C ASN A 51 2.60 -5.98 -17.01
N GLY A 52 3.09 -6.81 -17.94
CA GLY A 52 4.36 -6.62 -18.63
C GLY A 52 4.49 -5.28 -19.37
N GLY A 53 3.37 -4.63 -19.70
CA GLY A 53 3.32 -3.28 -20.27
C GLY A 53 3.61 -2.13 -19.29
N HIS A 54 3.77 -2.39 -17.99
CA HIS A 54 4.03 -1.34 -17.00
C HIS A 54 5.43 -0.74 -17.13
N ALA A 55 5.49 0.59 -17.26
CA ALA A 55 6.74 1.36 -17.32
C ALA A 55 7.58 1.34 -16.02
N PHE A 56 7.16 0.61 -14.98
CA PHE A 56 7.86 0.51 -13.70
C PHE A 56 7.70 -0.91 -13.13
N MET A 57 8.77 -1.71 -13.14
CA MET A 57 8.84 -3.07 -12.57
C MET A 57 7.82 -4.06 -13.15
N PRO A 58 7.82 -4.30 -14.47
CA PRO A 58 6.96 -5.32 -15.09
C PRO A 58 7.23 -6.71 -14.50
N ASP A 59 6.21 -7.57 -14.51
CA ASP A 59 6.24 -8.98 -14.05
C ASP A 59 6.55 -9.22 -12.57
N LYS A 60 6.75 -8.15 -11.79
CA LYS A 60 6.94 -8.26 -10.35
C LYS A 60 5.62 -8.38 -9.60
N TRP A 61 5.66 -9.12 -8.51
CA TRP A 61 4.54 -9.26 -7.59
C TRP A 61 4.54 -8.12 -6.56
N VAL A 62 3.37 -7.52 -6.37
CA VAL A 62 3.17 -6.35 -5.52
C VAL A 62 1.84 -6.47 -4.77
N PHE A 63 1.72 -5.66 -3.72
CA PHE A 63 0.41 -5.36 -3.12
C PHE A 63 -0.27 -4.25 -3.93
N PRO A 64 -1.61 -4.19 -3.96
CA PRO A 64 -2.30 -3.09 -4.62
C PRO A 64 -2.02 -1.76 -3.93
N GLY A 65 -1.84 -0.72 -4.72
CA GLY A 65 -1.52 0.59 -4.19
C GLY A 65 -0.89 1.55 -5.18
N GLY A 66 -1.13 2.83 -4.94
CA GLY A 66 -0.70 3.87 -5.84
C GLY A 66 -0.62 5.23 -5.18
N ARG A 67 -0.69 6.26 -6.02
CA ARG A 67 -0.48 7.65 -5.58
C ARG A 67 -1.76 8.17 -4.94
N VAL A 68 -1.59 9.07 -3.97
CA VAL A 68 -2.71 9.89 -3.51
C VAL A 68 -3.19 10.76 -4.69
N ASP A 69 -4.47 10.65 -5.01
CA ASP A 69 -5.17 11.51 -5.94
C ASP A 69 -5.76 12.72 -5.19
N ARG A 70 -6.01 13.83 -5.90
CA ARG A 70 -6.61 15.02 -5.29
C ARG A 70 -8.01 14.73 -4.74
N THR A 71 -8.76 13.83 -5.36
CA THR A 71 -10.11 13.45 -4.92
C THR A 71 -10.11 12.63 -3.63
N ASP A 72 -9.00 11.99 -3.26
CA ASP A 72 -8.88 11.23 -1.99
C ASP A 72 -9.01 12.12 -0.75
N TYR A 73 -8.71 13.42 -0.87
CA TYR A 73 -8.80 14.35 0.25
C TYR A 73 -10.24 14.64 0.70
N ASP A 74 -11.20 14.48 -0.19
CA ASP A 74 -12.59 14.88 0.01
C ASP A 74 -13.57 13.72 -0.24
N ALA A 75 -13.07 12.51 -0.51
CA ALA A 75 -13.91 11.34 -0.74
C ALA A 75 -14.69 10.93 0.54
N PRO A 76 -15.96 10.51 0.39
CA PRO A 76 -16.76 10.06 1.52
C PRO A 76 -16.28 8.70 2.03
N SER A 77 -16.53 8.40 3.30
CA SER A 77 -16.23 7.10 3.92
C SER A 77 -17.35 6.71 4.89
N ALA A 78 -17.50 5.41 5.14
CA ALA A 78 -18.45 4.88 6.13
C ALA A 78 -17.92 5.06 7.55
N SER A 79 -16.59 5.07 7.69
CA SER A 79 -15.87 5.17 8.94
C SER A 79 -14.62 6.03 8.77
N GLU A 80 -14.01 6.40 9.88
CA GLU A 80 -12.74 7.14 9.92
C GLU A 80 -11.64 6.25 10.49
N LEU A 81 -10.39 6.67 10.31
CA LEU A 81 -9.22 5.97 10.84
C LEU A 81 -9.33 5.79 12.36
N ALA A 82 -8.91 4.62 12.85
CA ALA A 82 -8.73 4.42 14.28
C ALA A 82 -7.71 5.44 14.84
N PRO A 83 -7.94 6.02 16.04
CA PRO A 83 -7.09 7.08 16.58
C PRO A 83 -5.60 6.74 16.60
N GLU A 84 -5.23 5.50 16.95
CA GLU A 84 -3.85 5.03 17.00
C GLU A 84 -3.19 4.90 15.62
N VAL A 85 -3.99 4.77 14.56
CA VAL A 85 -3.51 4.78 13.17
C VAL A 85 -3.33 6.22 12.69
N ALA A 86 -4.30 7.09 12.99
CA ALA A 86 -4.21 8.52 12.69
C ALA A 86 -2.97 9.16 13.35
N ILE A 87 -2.75 8.91 14.65
CA ILE A 87 -1.58 9.42 15.40
C ILE A 87 -0.27 9.06 14.70
N ARG A 88 -0.10 7.82 14.24
CA ARG A 88 1.14 7.37 13.56
C ARG A 88 1.35 8.07 12.21
N LEU A 89 0.27 8.31 11.46
CA LEU A 89 0.33 8.96 10.14
C LEU A 89 0.57 10.46 10.25
N GLU A 90 0.12 11.08 11.34
CA GLU A 90 0.21 12.52 11.59
C GLU A 90 1.59 12.97 12.09
N GLN A 91 2.51 12.04 12.39
CA GLN A 91 3.88 12.35 12.81
C GLN A 91 4.77 12.97 11.71
N ASP A 92 4.22 13.33 10.54
CA ASP A 92 4.96 14.05 9.51
C ASP A 92 4.81 15.58 9.69
N PRO A 93 5.76 16.27 10.34
CA PRO A 93 5.65 17.69 10.65
C PRO A 93 5.73 18.58 9.41
N ARG A 94 6.04 18.02 8.23
CA ARG A 94 6.26 18.79 7.00
C ARG A 94 4.99 19.05 6.21
N HIS A 95 3.90 18.34 6.51
CA HIS A 95 2.62 18.55 5.83
C HIS A 95 1.78 19.57 6.62
N PRO A 96 1.28 20.66 5.99
CA PRO A 96 0.56 21.73 6.71
C PRO A 96 -0.77 21.27 7.31
N LYS A 97 -1.31 20.13 6.86
CA LYS A 97 -2.54 19.51 7.38
C LYS A 97 -2.34 18.00 7.53
N PRO A 98 -1.65 17.52 8.59
CA PRO A 98 -1.27 16.11 8.74
C PRO A 98 -2.50 15.18 8.77
N ALA A 99 -3.52 15.50 9.55
CA ALA A 99 -4.75 14.71 9.65
C ALA A 99 -5.46 14.55 8.30
N ARG A 100 -5.53 15.63 7.50
CA ARG A 100 -6.13 15.60 6.15
C ARG A 100 -5.34 14.69 5.20
N LEU A 101 -4.01 14.67 5.31
CA LEU A 101 -3.16 13.76 4.53
C LEU A 101 -3.31 12.30 5.01
N ALA A 102 -3.38 12.06 6.32
CA ALA A 102 -3.56 10.73 6.89
C ALA A 102 -4.84 10.07 6.35
N ARG A 103 -5.95 10.82 6.38
CA ARG A 103 -7.22 10.37 5.80
C ARG A 103 -7.12 10.13 4.29
N ALA A 104 -6.50 11.04 3.55
CA ALA A 104 -6.32 10.88 2.10
C ALA A 104 -5.45 9.65 1.73
N LEU A 105 -4.43 9.34 2.53
CA LEU A 105 -3.60 8.14 2.35
C LEU A 105 -4.41 6.86 2.56
N ALA A 106 -5.24 6.82 3.59
CA ALA A 106 -6.11 5.68 3.88
C ALA A 106 -7.14 5.46 2.75
N LEU A 107 -7.74 6.55 2.26
CA LEU A 107 -8.65 6.54 1.11
C LEU A 107 -7.95 6.11 -0.18
N ALA A 108 -6.73 6.60 -0.44
CA ALA A 108 -5.92 6.16 -1.58
C ALA A 108 -5.64 4.66 -1.53
N ALA A 109 -5.29 4.09 -0.37
CA ALA A 109 -5.10 2.65 -0.22
C ALA A 109 -6.35 1.84 -0.59
N VAL A 110 -7.53 2.26 -0.13
CA VAL A 110 -8.80 1.60 -0.46
C VAL A 110 -9.16 1.75 -1.94
N ARG A 111 -9.00 2.96 -2.50
CA ARG A 111 -9.29 3.25 -3.90
C ARG A 111 -8.44 2.42 -4.85
N GLU A 112 -7.12 2.45 -4.66
CA GLU A 112 -6.18 1.73 -5.51
C GLU A 112 -6.41 0.21 -5.42
N THR A 113 -6.77 -0.29 -4.23
CA THR A 113 -7.19 -1.70 -4.07
C THR A 113 -8.39 -2.05 -4.94
N PHE A 114 -9.42 -1.20 -4.94
CA PHE A 114 -10.57 -1.42 -5.81
C PHE A 114 -10.22 -1.27 -7.30
N GLU A 115 -9.47 -0.24 -7.67
CA GLU A 115 -9.07 -0.01 -9.07
C GLU A 115 -8.27 -1.18 -9.64
N GLU A 116 -7.32 -1.72 -8.87
CA GLU A 116 -6.41 -2.77 -9.36
C GLU A 116 -6.97 -4.18 -9.22
N THR A 117 -7.85 -4.42 -8.23
CA THR A 117 -8.29 -5.79 -7.89
C THR A 117 -9.78 -6.03 -8.01
N GLY A 118 -10.58 -4.95 -8.06
CA GLY A 118 -12.03 -5.01 -8.01
C GLY A 118 -12.61 -5.33 -6.63
N LEU A 119 -11.77 -5.48 -5.59
CA LEU A 119 -12.20 -5.79 -4.23
C LEU A 119 -12.52 -4.51 -3.44
N LEU A 120 -13.54 -4.60 -2.57
CA LEU A 120 -14.12 -3.46 -1.85
C LEU A 120 -13.90 -3.59 -0.34
N ILE A 121 -12.94 -2.84 0.20
CA ILE A 121 -12.82 -2.60 1.65
C ILE A 121 -13.80 -1.50 2.03
N ALA A 122 -15.00 -1.90 2.45
CA ALA A 122 -16.14 -1.00 2.49
C ALA A 122 -17.27 -1.50 3.40
N LYS A 123 -18.25 -0.62 3.64
CA LYS A 123 -19.60 -0.96 4.12
C LYS A 123 -20.60 -0.68 3.02
N GLU A 124 -21.69 -1.45 3.00
CA GLU A 124 -22.83 -1.18 2.11
C GLU A 124 -23.41 0.20 2.40
N ALA A 125 -23.78 0.90 1.33
CA ALA A 125 -24.37 2.23 1.39
C ALA A 125 -25.21 2.48 0.13
N PRO A 126 -26.15 3.43 0.15
CA PRO A 126 -26.83 3.83 -1.09
C PRO A 126 -25.83 4.27 -2.16
N GLU A 127 -26.07 3.87 -3.40
CA GLU A 127 -25.31 4.38 -4.55
C GLU A 127 -25.34 5.90 -4.59
N ARG A 128 -24.22 6.50 -4.97
CA ARG A 128 -24.13 7.96 -5.05
C ARG A 128 -23.20 8.44 -6.15
N PRO A 129 -23.41 9.66 -6.66
CA PRO A 129 -22.48 10.28 -7.59
C PRO A 129 -21.08 10.39 -6.97
N GLY A 130 -20.07 9.96 -7.73
CA GLY A 130 -18.66 10.12 -7.40
C GLY A 130 -17.94 11.03 -8.39
N ALA A 131 -16.77 11.53 -7.99
CA ALA A 131 -15.91 12.35 -8.83
C ALA A 131 -14.61 11.61 -9.17
N GLY A 132 -14.15 11.77 -10.42
CA GLY A 132 -12.90 11.20 -10.89
C GLY A 132 -12.82 9.68 -10.62
N PRO A 133 -11.72 9.19 -10.03
CA PRO A 133 -11.51 7.77 -9.85
C PRO A 133 -12.43 7.12 -8.80
N TRP A 134 -13.09 7.90 -7.95
CA TRP A 134 -14.08 7.38 -6.98
C TRP A 134 -15.43 7.03 -7.60
N ARG A 135 -15.71 7.46 -8.84
CA ARG A 135 -17.01 7.23 -9.49
C ARG A 135 -17.39 5.75 -9.58
N PRO A 136 -16.51 4.83 -10.06
CA PRO A 136 -16.88 3.42 -10.19
C PRO A 136 -17.02 2.72 -8.83
N PHE A 137 -16.25 3.13 -7.81
CA PHE A 137 -16.35 2.63 -6.44
C PHE A 137 -17.72 2.97 -5.83
N LEU A 138 -18.11 4.25 -5.89
CA LEU A 138 -19.35 4.73 -5.27
C LEU A 138 -20.61 4.23 -6.00
N ALA A 139 -20.47 3.85 -7.27
CA ALA A 139 -21.51 3.17 -8.04
C ALA A 139 -21.75 1.71 -7.61
N GLN A 140 -20.88 1.13 -6.76
CA GLN A 140 -21.07 -0.22 -6.22
C GLN A 140 -22.07 -0.26 -5.04
N GLY A 141 -22.66 0.87 -4.64
CA GLY A 141 -23.48 0.93 -3.43
C GLY A 141 -22.66 0.69 -2.17
N ALA A 142 -21.50 1.35 -2.08
CA ALA A 142 -20.54 1.13 -1.02
C ALA A 142 -19.79 2.41 -0.62
N LEU A 143 -19.37 2.48 0.64
CA LEU A 143 -18.48 3.53 1.15
C LEU A 143 -17.23 2.91 1.81
N PRO A 144 -16.03 3.48 1.60
CA PRO A 144 -14.78 2.99 2.20
C PRO A 144 -14.85 2.79 3.72
N ASP A 145 -14.30 1.67 4.22
CA ASP A 145 -14.20 1.37 5.65
C ASP A 145 -12.78 1.60 6.18
N LEU A 146 -12.50 2.82 6.64
CA LEU A 146 -11.18 3.22 7.13
C LEU A 146 -10.86 2.68 8.53
N ALA A 147 -11.87 2.38 9.35
CA ALA A 147 -11.69 1.84 10.71
C ALA A 147 -11.07 0.43 10.71
N SER A 148 -11.23 -0.31 9.61
CA SER A 148 -10.63 -1.64 9.43
C SER A 148 -9.13 -1.63 9.13
N LEU A 149 -8.57 -0.45 8.82
CA LEU A 149 -7.18 -0.31 8.42
C LEU A 149 -6.26 -0.19 9.63
N SER A 150 -5.16 -0.93 9.59
CA SER A 150 -4.04 -0.82 10.53
C SER A 150 -2.79 -0.32 9.80
N PHE A 151 -1.90 0.37 10.52
CA PHE A 151 -0.66 0.90 9.93
C PHE A 151 0.51 -0.07 10.09
N VAL A 152 1.18 -0.38 8.98
CA VAL A 152 2.29 -1.33 8.93
C VAL A 152 3.62 -0.60 8.91
N ALA A 153 3.87 0.20 7.86
CA ALA A 153 5.19 0.76 7.63
C ALA A 153 5.14 2.04 6.81
N ARG A 154 6.25 2.79 6.83
CA ARG A 154 6.50 3.89 5.90
C ARG A 154 7.83 3.66 5.19
N ALA A 155 7.88 3.86 3.88
CA ALA A 155 9.13 3.80 3.13
C ALA A 155 9.23 4.92 2.09
N ILE A 156 10.36 5.61 2.09
CA ILE A 156 10.68 6.61 1.07
C ILE A 156 11.65 6.00 0.05
N THR A 157 11.24 6.01 -1.21
CA THR A 157 12.06 5.52 -2.32
C THR A 157 13.43 6.24 -2.37
N PRO A 158 14.52 5.50 -2.63
CA PRO A 158 15.86 6.08 -2.71
C PRO A 158 15.98 7.27 -3.68
N PRO A 159 16.91 8.21 -3.43
CA PRO A 159 17.04 9.44 -4.23
C PRO A 159 17.49 9.20 -5.68
N TYR A 160 18.19 8.10 -5.95
CA TYR A 160 18.69 7.74 -7.29
C TYR A 160 17.60 7.16 -8.21
N ARG A 161 16.40 6.88 -7.68
CA ARG A 161 15.28 6.41 -8.50
C ARG A 161 14.56 7.59 -9.17
N PRO A 162 14.21 7.51 -10.47
CA PRO A 162 13.54 8.56 -11.22
C PRO A 162 12.06 8.70 -10.85
N ARG A 163 11.46 7.67 -10.25
CA ARG A 163 10.14 7.74 -9.61
C ARG A 163 10.34 7.54 -8.12
N ARG A 164 9.85 8.49 -7.33
CA ARG A 164 9.99 8.47 -5.88
C ARG A 164 8.64 8.57 -5.20
N PHE A 165 8.44 7.69 -4.23
CA PHE A 165 7.25 7.64 -3.42
C PHE A 165 7.63 7.75 -1.95
N ASP A 166 6.74 8.35 -1.18
CA ASP A 166 6.73 8.29 0.27
C ASP A 166 5.52 7.45 0.66
N ALA A 167 5.73 6.13 0.56
CA ALA A 167 4.71 5.11 0.62
C ALA A 167 4.34 4.79 2.07
N ARG A 168 3.04 4.75 2.36
CA ARG A 168 2.45 4.24 3.60
C ARG A 168 1.82 2.89 3.33
N PHE A 169 2.17 1.90 4.13
CA PHE A 169 1.64 0.55 4.03
C PHE A 169 0.60 0.35 5.11
N PHE A 170 -0.60 -0.02 4.69
CA PHE A 170 -1.75 -0.36 5.53
C PHE A 170 -2.02 -1.85 5.46
N MET A 171 -2.66 -2.40 6.48
CA MET A 171 -3.15 -3.77 6.48
C MET A 171 -4.61 -3.81 6.87
N ALA A 172 -5.39 -4.65 6.20
CA ALA A 172 -6.78 -4.93 6.53
C ALA A 172 -7.05 -6.44 6.58
N PRO A 173 -7.94 -6.91 7.48
CA PRO A 173 -8.45 -8.26 7.42
C PRO A 173 -9.32 -8.46 6.16
N ALA A 174 -9.30 -9.65 5.56
CA ALA A 174 -10.15 -9.99 4.43
C ALA A 174 -11.66 -9.94 4.80
N GLU A 175 -11.97 -10.07 6.07
CA GLU A 175 -13.31 -9.91 6.66
C GLU A 175 -13.84 -8.47 6.55
N ALA A 176 -12.97 -7.49 6.25
CA ALA A 176 -13.39 -6.12 5.93
C ALA A 176 -13.83 -5.95 4.46
N LEU A 177 -13.66 -6.97 3.63
CA LEU A 177 -14.18 -6.97 2.26
C LEU A 177 -15.69 -7.18 2.27
N LEU A 178 -16.41 -6.44 1.41
CA LEU A 178 -17.84 -6.68 1.18
C LEU A 178 -18.11 -8.06 0.56
N SER A 179 -17.23 -8.49 -0.35
CA SER A 179 -17.25 -9.81 -0.97
C SER A 179 -15.85 -10.17 -1.45
N LEU A 180 -15.59 -11.47 -1.60
CA LEU A 180 -14.42 -11.99 -2.31
C LEU A 180 -14.62 -11.94 -3.84
N ASP A 181 -15.83 -11.69 -4.31
CA ASP A 181 -16.12 -11.51 -5.74
C ASP A 181 -15.55 -10.18 -6.23
N ARG A 182 -14.73 -10.25 -7.27
CA ARG A 182 -14.09 -9.08 -7.87
C ARG A 182 -15.05 -8.34 -8.79
N ARG A 183 -15.06 -7.02 -8.68
CA ARG A 183 -15.67 -6.10 -9.66
C ARG A 183 -14.71 -5.87 -10.84
N PRO A 184 -15.18 -5.29 -11.96
CA PRO A 184 -14.28 -4.87 -13.04
C PRO A 184 -13.19 -3.94 -12.50
N ASP A 185 -11.94 -4.28 -12.79
CA ASP A 185 -10.74 -3.51 -12.43
C ASP A 185 -10.14 -2.81 -13.66
N CYS A 186 -9.01 -2.13 -13.47
CA CYS A 186 -8.34 -1.38 -14.53
C CYS A 186 -7.41 -2.24 -15.41
N GLY A 187 -7.19 -3.53 -15.07
CA GLY A 187 -6.28 -4.42 -15.78
C GLY A 187 -4.78 -4.13 -15.57
N GLU A 188 -4.39 -3.35 -14.55
CA GLU A 188 -2.97 -3.12 -14.18
C GLU A 188 -2.29 -4.41 -13.68
N LEU A 189 -3.09 -5.30 -13.07
CA LEU A 189 -2.62 -6.60 -12.60
C LEU A 189 -3.12 -7.69 -13.55
N ASP A 190 -2.18 -8.37 -14.22
CA ASP A 190 -2.50 -9.49 -15.11
C ASP A 190 -2.93 -10.73 -14.32
N GLU A 191 -2.49 -10.82 -13.07
CA GLU A 191 -2.75 -11.94 -12.18
C GLU A 191 -2.94 -11.43 -10.76
N ILE A 192 -3.91 -12.00 -10.04
CA ILE A 192 -4.18 -11.72 -8.63
C ILE A 192 -4.37 -13.03 -7.91
N ALA A 193 -3.62 -13.23 -6.83
CA ALA A 193 -3.60 -14.47 -6.08
C ALA A 193 -3.59 -14.23 -4.56
N TRP A 194 -4.14 -15.19 -3.84
CA TRP A 194 -3.94 -15.32 -2.39
C TRP A 194 -2.76 -16.26 -2.17
N VAL A 195 -1.67 -15.75 -1.61
CA VAL A 195 -0.44 -16.51 -1.37
C VAL A 195 -0.10 -16.53 0.11
N ASP A 196 0.37 -17.66 0.63
CA ASP A 196 0.89 -17.70 1.99
C ASP A 196 2.25 -16.96 2.09
N PHE A 197 2.78 -16.80 3.31
CA PHE A 197 4.03 -16.05 3.52
C PHE A 197 5.26 -16.72 2.90
N GLU A 198 5.27 -18.04 2.81
CA GLU A 198 6.36 -18.82 2.22
C GLU A 198 6.32 -18.69 0.70
N GLU A 199 5.14 -18.85 0.11
CA GLU A 199 4.88 -18.61 -1.31
C GLU A 199 5.22 -17.17 -1.70
N ALA A 200 4.74 -16.18 -0.94
CA ALA A 200 5.03 -14.76 -1.20
C ALA A 200 6.54 -14.50 -1.24
N MET A 201 7.30 -15.06 -0.29
CA MET A 201 8.76 -14.88 -0.25
C MET A 201 9.50 -15.60 -1.38
N ALA A 202 8.87 -16.56 -2.07
CA ALA A 202 9.42 -17.21 -3.26
C ALA A 202 9.17 -16.42 -4.57
N LEU A 203 8.22 -15.48 -4.58
CA LEU A 203 7.91 -14.64 -5.74
C LEU A 203 9.03 -13.61 -6.05
N ASP A 204 9.03 -13.09 -7.28
CA ASP A 204 9.85 -11.92 -7.64
C ASP A 204 9.24 -10.64 -7.06
N LEU A 205 9.66 -10.34 -5.83
CA LEU A 205 9.22 -9.20 -5.05
C LEU A 205 10.29 -8.10 -5.02
N PRO A 206 9.89 -6.81 -5.12
CA PRO A 206 10.74 -5.71 -4.70
C PRO A 206 11.27 -5.92 -3.26
N ASN A 207 12.47 -5.43 -2.96
CA ASN A 207 13.05 -5.54 -1.61
C ASN A 207 12.15 -4.89 -0.55
N ILE A 208 11.49 -3.78 -0.90
CA ILE A 208 10.55 -3.15 0.02
C ILE A 208 9.31 -4.03 0.26
N THR A 209 8.82 -4.73 -0.77
CA THR A 209 7.67 -5.64 -0.63
C THR A 209 8.05 -6.83 0.24
N ARG A 210 9.23 -7.43 0.05
CA ARG A 210 9.77 -8.48 0.93
C ARG A 210 9.85 -8.03 2.39
N PHE A 211 10.35 -6.82 2.62
CA PHE A 211 10.40 -6.23 3.95
C PHE A 211 9.00 -6.12 4.58
N VAL A 212 8.03 -5.64 3.81
CA VAL A 212 6.64 -5.49 4.27
C VAL A 212 5.98 -6.85 4.51
N VAL A 213 6.20 -7.87 3.67
CA VAL A 213 5.74 -9.25 3.90
C VAL A 213 6.24 -9.76 5.26
N HIS A 214 7.55 -9.67 5.51
CA HIS A 214 8.12 -10.08 6.80
C HIS A 214 7.48 -9.31 7.97
N GLU A 215 7.33 -8.00 7.80
CA GLU A 215 6.80 -7.12 8.83
C GLU A 215 5.32 -7.38 9.14
N VAL A 216 4.51 -7.72 8.14
CA VAL A 216 3.12 -8.17 8.33
C VAL A 216 3.10 -9.45 9.15
N GLY A 217 3.96 -10.42 8.86
CA GLY A 217 4.03 -11.68 9.61
C GLY A 217 4.35 -11.46 11.08
N GLN A 218 5.29 -10.56 11.40
CA GLN A 218 5.60 -10.19 12.78
C GLN A 218 4.43 -9.49 13.48
N ARG A 219 3.66 -8.66 12.77
CA ARG A 219 2.47 -7.98 13.30
C ARG A 219 1.30 -8.91 13.58
N LEU A 220 1.14 -9.97 12.80
CA LEU A 220 0.11 -10.98 13.06
C LEU A 220 0.41 -11.77 14.34
N ALA A 221 1.70 -11.99 14.65
CA ALA A 221 2.13 -12.68 15.87
C ALA A 221 2.10 -11.76 17.12
N GLU A 222 2.44 -10.48 16.96
CA GLU A 222 2.45 -9.50 18.05
C GLU A 222 1.77 -8.21 17.56
N ALA A 223 0.55 -7.98 18.03
CA ALA A 223 -0.19 -6.76 17.74
C ALA A 223 0.47 -5.54 18.41
N GLY A 224 0.35 -4.36 17.81
CA GLY A 224 0.80 -3.10 18.42
C GLY A 224 2.30 -2.78 18.29
N ARG A 225 3.08 -3.60 17.58
CA ARG A 225 4.51 -3.35 17.32
C ARG A 225 4.77 -1.96 16.69
N PRO A 226 5.88 -1.29 17.03
CA PRO A 226 6.27 -0.01 16.42
C PRO A 226 6.32 -0.07 14.89
N ALA A 227 5.89 0.99 14.21
CA ALA A 227 5.82 0.99 12.75
C ALA A 227 7.17 1.38 12.14
N PRO A 228 7.85 0.49 11.39
CA PRO A 228 9.12 0.83 10.78
C PRO A 228 8.97 1.97 9.76
N PHE A 229 9.92 2.90 9.82
CA PHE A 229 10.08 3.98 8.86
C PHE A 229 11.45 3.90 8.19
N MET A 230 11.43 3.48 6.93
CA MET A 230 12.61 3.38 6.07
C MET A 230 12.79 4.63 5.22
N ARG A 231 13.98 5.21 5.25
CA ARG A 231 14.34 6.36 4.40
C ARG A 231 15.81 6.35 4.03
N PHE A 232 16.17 7.11 3.01
CA PHE A 232 17.56 7.35 2.65
C PHE A 232 17.98 8.75 3.09
N LEU A 233 19.05 8.84 3.88
CA LEU A 233 19.70 10.09 4.28
C LEU A 233 21.19 9.97 3.97
N ASN A 234 21.79 11.01 3.37
CA ASN A 234 23.22 11.04 3.05
C ASN A 234 23.72 9.78 2.31
N GLY A 235 22.92 9.26 1.37
CA GLY A 235 23.24 8.06 0.59
C GLY A 235 23.10 6.73 1.34
N LYS A 236 22.77 6.74 2.64
CA LYS A 236 22.61 5.54 3.46
C LYS A 236 21.14 5.28 3.78
N ARG A 237 20.79 3.99 3.91
CA ARG A 237 19.47 3.56 4.38
C ARG A 237 19.41 3.72 5.90
N HIS A 238 18.35 4.35 6.38
CA HIS A 238 18.02 4.48 7.80
C HIS A 238 16.68 3.82 8.07
N LEU A 239 16.63 3.00 9.11
CA LEU A 239 15.40 2.46 9.68
C LEU A 239 15.19 3.08 11.06
N THR A 240 14.07 3.79 11.22
CA THR A 240 13.57 4.26 12.52
C THR A 240 12.18 3.64 12.76
N HIS A 241 11.51 4.00 13.86
CA HIS A 241 10.13 3.58 14.12
C HIS A 241 9.25 4.81 14.42
N LEU A 242 7.95 4.67 14.14
CA LEU A 242 6.88 5.63 14.39
C LEU A 242 5.97 5.13 15.52
#